data_AF-A0A946HK82-F1
#
_entry.id   AF-A0A946HK82-F1
#
_cell.length_a   1.000
_cell.length_b   1.000
_cell.length_c   1.000
_cell.angle_alpha   90.00
_cell.angle_beta   90.00
_cell.angle_gamma   90.00
#
_symmetry.space_group_name_H-M   'P 1'
#
loop_
_entity.id
_entity.type
_entity.pdbx_description
1 polymer ?
#
loop_
_entity_poly.entity_id
_entity_poly.type
_entity_poly.pdbx_seq_one_letter_code
_entity_poly.pdbx_strand_id
1 'polypeptide(L)' 'MNGKGADLDQVAHIAGAASQVDNVTTLVALPATLIHRGVACSGIFNGAQDCHVTTAGAHTGGLSVELLADTGPFPL' A
#
# COMPACT_ATOMS: atom_id res chain seq x y z
N MET A 1 -6.46 10.51 -5.23
CA MET A 1 -7.22 9.88 -4.14
C MET A 1 -8.38 9.06 -4.72
N ASN A 2 -8.10 7.86 -5.24
CA ASN A 2 -9.10 6.95 -5.82
C ASN A 2 -8.91 5.55 -5.26
N GLY A 3 -10.00 4.79 -5.15
CA GLY A 3 -9.99 3.39 -4.70
C GLY A 3 -10.95 3.17 -3.51
N LYS A 4 -11.75 2.12 -3.61
CA LYS A 4 -12.64 1.59 -2.59
C LYS A 4 -12.39 0.09 -2.43
N GLY A 5 -13.00 -0.54 -1.44
CA GLY A 5 -12.85 -1.98 -1.22
C GLY A 5 -13.24 -2.85 -2.42
N ALA A 6 -14.21 -2.42 -3.22
CA ALA A 6 -14.63 -3.10 -4.44
C ALA A 6 -13.60 -3.01 -5.59
N ASP A 7 -12.63 -2.10 -5.48
CA ASP A 7 -11.61 -1.88 -6.51
C ASP A 7 -10.35 -2.73 -6.25
N LEU A 8 -10.28 -3.49 -5.14
CA LEU A 8 -9.10 -4.29 -4.77
C LEU A 8 -8.76 -5.38 -5.79
N ASP A 9 -9.75 -5.89 -6.53
CA ASP A 9 -9.51 -6.86 -7.59
C ASP A 9 -8.55 -6.30 -8.66
N GLN A 10 -8.51 -4.98 -8.86
CA GLN A 10 -7.55 -4.34 -9.79
C GLN A 10 -6.11 -4.53 -9.34
N VAL A 11 -5.84 -4.54 -8.02
CA VAL A 11 -4.50 -4.81 -7.46
C VAL A 11 -4.06 -6.23 -7.82
N ALA A 12 -4.97 -7.21 -7.75
CA ALA A 12 -4.70 -8.58 -8.15
C ALA A 12 -4.44 -8.72 -9.66
N HIS A 13 -5.17 -7.98 -10.50
CA HIS A 13 -4.92 -7.95 -11.95
C HIS A 13 -3.53 -7.37 -12.27
N ILE A 14 -3.13 -6.29 -11.61
CA ILE A 14 -1.79 -5.71 -11.74
C ILE A 14 -0.73 -6.72 -11.30
N ALA A 15 -0.95 -7.43 -10.19
CA ALA A 15 -0.03 -8.47 -9.73
C ALA A 15 0.13 -9.61 -10.73
N GLY A 16 -0.97 -10.05 -11.34
CA GLY A 16 -0.95 -11.03 -12.42
C GLY A 16 -0.13 -10.55 -13.61
N ALA A 17 -0.31 -9.31 -14.06
CA ALA A 17 0.48 -8.73 -15.15
C ALA A 17 1.96 -8.57 -14.79
N ALA A 18 2.26 -8.09 -13.58
CA ALA A 18 3.64 -7.91 -13.10
C ALA A 18 4.40 -9.24 -13.04
N SER A 19 3.73 -10.35 -12.70
CA SER A 19 4.35 -11.68 -12.68
C SER A 19 4.88 -12.17 -14.04
N GLN A 20 4.48 -11.52 -15.14
CA GLN A 20 4.91 -11.87 -16.50
C GLN A 20 6.12 -11.07 -16.97
N VAL A 21 6.67 -10.19 -16.12
CA VAL A 21 7.81 -9.33 -16.44
C VAL A 21 8.94 -9.58 -15.45
N ASP A 22 10.02 -10.17 -15.93
CA ASP A 22 11.18 -10.47 -15.10
C ASP A 22 11.96 -9.20 -14.72
N ASN A 23 12.57 -9.23 -13.53
CA ASN A 23 13.45 -8.18 -13.01
C ASN A 23 12.82 -6.79 -12.84
N VAL A 24 11.49 -6.71 -12.69
CA VAL A 24 10.78 -5.46 -12.42
C VAL A 24 10.04 -5.55 -11.09
N THR A 25 10.40 -4.68 -10.15
CA THR A 25 9.65 -4.50 -8.90
C THR A 25 8.44 -3.62 -9.14
N THR A 26 7.25 -4.11 -8.79
CA THR A 26 6.00 -3.37 -8.94
C THR A 26 5.41 -3.02 -7.57
N LEU A 27 4.91 -1.79 -7.45
CA LEU A 27 4.22 -1.28 -6.26
C LEU A 27 2.99 -0.47 -6.66
N VAL A 28 1.93 -0.56 -5.86
CA VAL A 28 0.78 0.34 -5.92
C VAL A 28 0.62 1.10 -4.60
N ALA A 29 0.64 2.44 -4.67
CA ALA A 29 0.35 3.30 -3.52
C ALA A 29 -1.17 3.50 -3.36
N LEU A 30 -1.75 2.87 -2.36
CA LEU A 30 -3.19 2.88 -2.09
C LEU A 30 -3.60 4.08 -1.21
N PRO A 31 -4.87 4.52 -1.26
CA PRO A 31 -5.40 5.40 -0.24
C PRO A 31 -5.24 4.79 1.15
N ALA A 32 -4.96 5.62 2.16
CA ALA A 32 -4.77 5.21 3.56
C ALA A 32 -5.83 4.22 4.08
N THR A 33 -7.10 4.44 3.70
CA THR A 33 -8.26 3.63 4.09
C THR A 33 -8.26 2.21 3.52
N LEU A 34 -7.37 1.89 2.58
CA LEU A 34 -7.26 0.58 1.93
C LEU A 34 -5.97 -0.16 2.21
N ILE A 35 -4.96 0.47 2.82
CA ILE A 35 -3.62 -0.10 2.98
C ILE A 35 -3.67 -1.48 3.63
N HIS A 36 -4.30 -1.61 4.81
CA HIS A 36 -4.43 -2.88 5.52
C HIS A 36 -5.15 -3.98 4.72
N ARG A 37 -6.05 -3.63 3.81
CA ARG A 37 -6.73 -4.62 2.96
C ARG A 37 -5.91 -4.96 1.71
N GLY A 38 -5.20 -3.99 1.16
CA GLY A 38 -4.38 -4.16 -0.04
C GLY A 38 -3.12 -4.97 0.20
N VAL A 39 -2.48 -4.85 1.37
CA VAL A 39 -1.32 -5.67 1.75
C VAL A 39 -1.62 -7.16 1.86
N ALA A 40 -2.90 -7.55 1.99
CA ALA A 40 -3.31 -8.95 1.90
C ALA A 40 -3.28 -9.49 0.46
N CYS A 41 -3.24 -8.62 -0.56
CA CYS A 41 -3.04 -9.02 -1.96
C CYS A 41 -1.56 -9.32 -2.21
N SER A 42 -1.25 -10.56 -2.56
CA SER A 42 0.11 -11.01 -2.86
C SER A 42 0.55 -10.69 -4.30
N GLY A 43 1.87 -10.70 -4.54
CA GLY A 43 2.46 -10.67 -5.88
C GLY A 43 3.03 -9.31 -6.30
N ILE A 44 2.67 -8.24 -5.60
CA ILE A 44 3.30 -6.91 -5.70
C ILE A 44 3.35 -6.25 -4.33
N PHE A 45 4.12 -5.18 -4.22
CA PHE A 45 4.14 -4.36 -3.03
C PHE A 45 2.95 -3.39 -2.98
N ASN A 46 2.43 -3.12 -1.78
CA ASN A 46 1.38 -2.13 -1.56
C ASN A 46 1.91 -1.06 -0.61
N GLY A 47 1.70 0.21 -0.98
CA GLY A 47 2.27 1.36 -0.29
C GLY A 47 1.24 2.39 0.15
N ALA A 48 1.68 3.35 0.97
CA ALA A 48 0.93 4.56 1.29
C ALA A 48 1.24 5.67 0.29
N GLN A 49 0.34 6.65 0.18
CA GLN A 49 0.56 7.83 -0.66
C GLN A 49 1.28 8.97 0.07
N ASP A 50 1.27 8.95 1.42
CA ASP A 50 1.87 9.96 2.27
C ASP A 50 2.21 9.36 3.65
N CYS A 51 3.17 9.96 4.34
CA CYS A 51 3.49 9.67 5.73
C CYS A 51 4.05 10.90 6.44
N HIS A 52 3.78 10.99 7.73
CA HIS A 52 4.30 12.05 8.58
C HIS A 52 5.76 11.77 8.96
N VAL A 53 6.58 12.82 9.02
CA VAL A 53 8.01 12.71 9.33
C VAL A 53 8.30 12.32 10.78
N THR A 54 7.36 12.60 11.69
CA THR A 54 7.46 12.18 13.09
C THR A 54 6.67 10.90 13.31
N THR A 55 7.16 10.08 14.24
CA THR A 55 6.61 8.76 14.54
C THR A 55 5.29 8.84 15.34
N ALA A 56 5.08 9.93 16.09
CA ALA A 56 3.86 10.23 16.84
C ALA A 56 3.75 11.73 17.14
N GLY A 57 2.54 12.22 17.44
CA GLY A 57 2.29 13.60 17.85
C GLY A 57 0.84 14.03 17.64
N ALA A 58 0.55 15.31 17.92
CA ALA A 58 -0.77 15.92 17.72
C ALA A 58 -1.04 16.28 16.25
N HIS A 59 -0.99 15.27 15.37
CA HIS A 59 -1.12 15.40 13.92
C HIS A 59 -2.43 14.76 13.44
N THR A 60 -3.58 15.34 13.78
CA THR A 60 -4.90 14.80 13.44
C THR A 60 -5.00 14.45 11.96
N GLY A 61 -5.25 13.17 11.66
CA GLY A 61 -5.35 12.64 10.30
C GLY A 61 -4.04 12.18 9.65
N GLY A 62 -2.89 12.41 10.29
CA GLY A 62 -1.59 11.94 9.84
C GLY A 62 -1.35 10.46 10.14
N LEU A 63 -0.49 9.83 9.35
CA LEU A 63 -0.01 8.46 9.55
C LEU A 63 1.51 8.47 9.61
N SER A 64 2.11 7.85 10.62
CA SER A 64 3.56 7.68 10.69
C SER A 64 4.00 6.47 9.86
N VAL A 65 5.30 6.40 9.57
CA VAL A 65 5.91 5.23 8.90
C VAL A 65 5.67 3.95 9.72
N GLU A 66 5.72 4.04 11.05
CA GLU A 66 5.48 2.92 11.94
C GLU A 66 4.04 2.40 11.85
N LEU A 67 3.05 3.30 11.81
CA LEU A 67 1.64 2.92 11.62
C LEU A 67 1.41 2.24 10.27
N LEU A 68 2.12 2.68 9.23
CA LEU A 68 2.07 2.05 7.92
C LEU A 68 2.70 0.65 7.97
N ALA A 69 3.91 0.52 8.52
CA ALA A 69 4.62 -0.75 8.64
C ALA A 69 3.85 -1.80 9.47
N ASP A 70 3.03 -1.38 10.43
CA ASP A 70 2.18 -2.27 11.23
C ASP A 70 1.07 -2.96 10.41
N THR A 71 0.71 -2.40 9.25
CA THR A 71 -0.33 -3.00 8.41
C THR A 71 0.13 -4.23 7.64
N GLY A 72 1.44 -4.41 7.42
CA GLY A 72 1.99 -5.52 6.65
C GLY A 72 3.35 -5.18 6.03
N PRO A 73 3.93 -6.11 5.25
CA PRO A 73 5.24 -5.90 4.64
C PRO A 73 5.20 -4.79 3.57
N PHE A 74 5.99 -3.73 3.79
CA PHE A 74 6.32 -2.71 2.80
C PHE A 74 7.65 -3.04 2.13
N PRO A 75 7.88 -2.61 0.87
CA PRO A 75 9.24 -2.58 0.35
C PRO A 75 9.99 -1.48 1.12
N LEU A 76 10.97 -1.91 1.93
CA LEU A 76 11.99 -1.03 2.49
C LEU A 76 13.13 -0.90 1.48
#